data_AF-A0A7D9ISX3-F1
#
_entry.id   AF-A0A7D9ISX3-F1
#
_cell.length_a   1.000
_cell.length_b   1.000
_cell.length_c   1.000
_cell.angle_alpha   90.00
_cell.angle_beta   90.00
_cell.angle_gamma   90.00
#
_symmetry.space_group_name_H-M   'P 1'
#
loop_
_entity.id
_entity.type
_entity.pdbx_description
1 polymer ?
#
loop_
_entity_poly.entity_id
_entity_poly.type
_entity_poly.pdbx_seq_one_letter_code
_entity_poly.pdbx_strand_id
1 'polypeptide(L)'
;MTDTISCPCNDGYFYDGVSCKEFIVIKDEVALEKEFTEELKNKSSPVYQELERSMTAELYETFKDILNFQEVVVLGFRNGSVIVDFKVVYRKDKNNTKIVVAETVRDQIKKTGKLGNYQVKSAVVQ
;
A
#
# COMPACT_ATOMS: atom_id res chain seq x y z
N MET A 1 -21.02 -28.92 -19.53
CA MET A 1 -20.81 -28.04 -18.36
C MET A 1 -19.34 -27.72 -18.38
N THR A 2 -18.96 -26.47 -18.62
CA THR A 2 -17.57 -26.07 -18.78
C THR A 2 -16.85 -26.27 -17.46
N ASP A 3 -15.92 -27.22 -17.42
CA ASP A 3 -14.95 -27.36 -16.33
C ASP A 3 -14.20 -26.03 -16.22
N THR A 4 -14.51 -25.26 -15.17
CA THR A 4 -13.71 -24.11 -14.82
C THR A 4 -12.39 -24.68 -14.30
N ILE A 5 -11.38 -24.77 -15.18
CA ILE A 5 -10.01 -25.09 -14.80
C ILE A 5 -9.54 -23.93 -13.90
N SER A 6 -9.80 -24.09 -12.60
CA SER A 6 -9.20 -23.28 -11.56
C SER A 6 -7.80 -23.80 -11.35
N CYS A 7 -6.81 -22.97 -11.71
CA CYS A 7 -5.67 -22.59 -10.88
C CYS A 7 -4.65 -21.92 -11.80
N PRO A 8 -3.94 -20.88 -11.34
CA PRO A 8 -2.55 -20.85 -11.77
C PRO A 8 -1.53 -20.64 -10.66
N CYS A 9 -1.76 -19.75 -9.68
CA CYS A 9 -0.68 -19.29 -8.80
C CYS A 9 -1.07 -19.24 -7.33
N ASN A 10 -0.10 -19.54 -6.45
CA ASN A 10 -0.23 -19.40 -5.00
C ASN A 10 -0.36 -17.92 -4.59
N ASP A 11 -0.83 -17.68 -3.37
CA ASP A 11 -0.83 -16.34 -2.77
C ASP A 11 0.56 -15.70 -2.85
N GLY A 12 0.61 -14.43 -3.28
CA GLY A 12 1.86 -13.72 -3.53
C GLY A 12 2.39 -13.85 -4.97
N TYR A 13 1.69 -14.57 -5.86
CA TYR A 13 2.06 -14.72 -7.25
C TYR A 13 0.92 -14.31 -8.20
N PHE A 14 1.28 -13.85 -9.41
CA PHE A 14 0.35 -13.59 -10.52
C PHE A 14 0.74 -14.39 -11.77
N TYR A 15 -0.24 -14.72 -12.59
CA TYR A 15 -0.01 -15.36 -13.88
C TYR A 15 0.27 -14.29 -14.95
N ASP A 16 1.45 -14.32 -15.57
CA ASP A 16 1.86 -13.35 -16.60
C ASP A 16 1.40 -13.73 -18.03
N GLY A 17 0.56 -14.77 -18.16
CA GLY A 17 0.19 -15.38 -19.45
C GLY A 17 1.07 -16.58 -19.84
N VAL A 18 2.23 -16.75 -19.19
CA VAL A 18 3.20 -17.85 -19.45
C VAL A 18 3.52 -18.66 -18.19
N SER A 19 3.70 -17.99 -17.05
CA SER A 19 4.11 -18.61 -15.78
C SER A 19 3.69 -17.78 -14.57
N CYS A 20 3.70 -18.38 -13.38
CA CYS A 20 3.53 -17.64 -12.14
C CYS A 20 4.78 -16.83 -11.78
N LYS A 21 4.58 -15.54 -11.52
CA LYS A 21 5.61 -14.59 -11.08
C LYS A 21 5.25 -14.01 -9.72
N GLU A 22 6.24 -13.84 -8.86
CA GLU A 22 6.05 -13.19 -7.56
C GLU A 22 5.67 -11.72 -7.76
N PHE A 23 4.74 -11.26 -6.93
CA PHE A 23 4.55 -9.83 -6.75
C PHE A 23 5.76 -9.23 -6.03
N ILE A 24 6.09 -7.99 -6.40
CA ILE A 24 7.00 -7.17 -5.62
C ILE A 24 6.17 -6.51 -4.52
N VAL A 25 6.53 -6.77 -3.27
CA VAL A 25 5.86 -6.19 -2.10
C VAL A 25 6.82 -5.25 -1.40
N ILE A 26 6.48 -3.97 -1.36
CA ILE A 26 7.24 -2.95 -0.63
C ILE A 26 6.43 -2.57 0.60
N LYS A 27 7.04 -2.67 1.78
CA LYS A 27 6.45 -2.22 3.03
C LYS A 27 6.97 -0.83 3.34
N ASP A 28 6.09 0.05 3.78
CA ASP A 28 6.45 1.43 4.11
C ASP A 28 5.58 1.94 5.26
N GLU A 29 6.01 3.02 5.89
CA GLU A 29 5.30 3.67 6.98
C GLU A 29 5.24 5.20 6.81
N VAL A 30 4.09 5.77 7.19
CA VAL A 30 3.90 7.22 7.19
C VAL A 30 3.31 7.68 8.53
N ALA A 31 3.91 8.68 9.14
CA ALA A 31 3.40 9.30 10.35
C ALA A 31 2.49 10.48 9.97
N LEU A 32 1.22 10.41 10.36
CA LEU A 32 0.27 11.50 10.17
C LEU A 32 0.33 12.49 11.31
N GLU A 33 0.05 13.77 11.04
CA GLU A 33 -0.17 14.80 12.06
C GLU A 33 -1.59 14.65 12.67
N LYS A 34 -1.81 13.52 13.34
CA LYS A 34 -3.06 13.15 14.00
C LYS A 34 -2.75 12.48 15.33
N GLU A 35 -3.59 12.73 16.33
CA GLU A 35 -3.48 12.05 17.63
C GLU A 35 -3.90 10.58 17.51
N PHE A 36 -3.10 9.71 18.13
CA PHE A 36 -3.39 8.28 18.19
C PHE A 36 -4.40 8.02 19.31
N THR A 37 -5.51 7.35 18.99
CA THR A 37 -6.49 6.90 19.97
C THR A 37 -6.36 5.40 20.21
N GLU A 38 -6.70 4.94 21.41
CA GLU A 38 -6.64 3.50 21.75
C GLU A 38 -7.54 2.64 20.86
N GLU A 39 -8.60 3.22 20.30
CA GLU A 39 -9.50 2.56 19.35
C GLU A 39 -8.77 2.14 18.06
N LEU A 40 -7.70 2.84 17.67
CA LEU A 40 -6.84 2.48 16.53
C LEU A 40 -6.00 1.22 16.76
N LYS A 41 -5.97 0.66 17.98
CA LYS A 41 -5.38 -0.66 18.24
C LYS A 41 -6.33 -1.80 17.87
N ASN A 42 -7.63 -1.53 17.78
CA ASN A 42 -8.65 -2.54 17.54
C ASN A 42 -9.18 -2.45 16.11
N LYS A 43 -8.85 -3.44 15.27
CA LYS A 43 -9.30 -3.50 13.87
C LYS A 43 -10.82 -3.55 13.67
N SER A 44 -11.55 -3.94 14.71
CA SER A 44 -13.01 -3.99 14.70
C SER A 44 -13.65 -2.69 15.18
N SER A 45 -12.87 -1.69 15.63
CA SER A 45 -13.43 -0.41 16.05
C SER A 45 -13.90 0.40 14.84
N PRO A 46 -14.99 1.17 14.95
CA PRO A 46 -15.43 2.06 13.88
C PRO A 46 -14.34 3.07 13.49
N VAL A 47 -13.60 3.59 14.47
CA VAL A 47 -12.52 4.56 14.27
C VAL A 47 -11.38 3.96 13.45
N TYR A 48 -10.99 2.71 13.72
CA TYR A 48 -9.99 2.01 12.92
C TYR A 48 -10.47 1.80 11.49
N GLN A 49 -11.68 1.27 11.30
CA GLN A 49 -12.21 0.93 9.98
C GLN A 49 -12.40 2.16 9.10
N GLU A 50 -12.86 3.27 9.67
CA GLU A 50 -13.02 4.53 8.96
C GLU A 50 -11.67 5.06 8.49
N LEU A 51 -10.67 5.06 9.38
CA LEU A 51 -9.32 5.50 9.05
C LEU A 51 -8.67 4.56 8.02
N GLU A 52 -8.79 3.24 8.18
CA GLU A 52 -8.26 2.25 7.25
C GLU A 52 -8.84 2.44 5.85
N ARG A 53 -10.16 2.62 5.74
CA ARG A 53 -10.83 2.89 4.46
C ARG A 53 -10.33 4.18 3.83
N SER A 54 -10.25 5.26 4.62
CA SER A 54 -9.79 6.56 4.13
C SER A 54 -8.34 6.49 3.67
N MET A 55 -7.45 5.92 4.47
CA MET A 55 -6.03 5.77 4.13
C MET A 55 -5.82 4.88 2.92
N THR A 56 -6.56 3.77 2.81
CA THR A 56 -6.49 2.88 1.65
C THR A 56 -6.86 3.62 0.37
N ALA A 57 -7.92 4.45 0.39
CA ALA A 57 -8.32 5.24 -0.77
C ALA A 57 -7.26 6.28 -1.16
N GLU A 58 -6.73 7.03 -0.19
CA GLU A 58 -5.72 8.08 -0.46
C GLU A 58 -4.39 7.48 -0.96
N LEU A 59 -3.96 6.35 -0.38
CA LEU A 59 -2.78 5.61 -0.85
C LEU A 59 -3.01 5.03 -2.25
N TYR A 60 -4.21 4.48 -2.51
CA TYR A 60 -4.55 3.95 -3.83
C TYR A 60 -4.47 5.04 -4.89
N GLU A 61 -5.11 6.19 -4.64
CA GLU A 61 -5.07 7.35 -5.54
C GLU A 61 -3.65 7.87 -5.76
N THR A 62 -2.77 7.75 -4.76
CA THR A 62 -1.36 8.14 -4.88
C THR A 62 -0.55 7.17 -5.75
N PHE A 63 -0.87 5.88 -5.74
CA PHE A 63 -0.07 4.85 -6.41
C PHE A 63 -0.67 4.31 -7.72
N LYS A 64 -1.95 4.56 -8.01
CA LYS A 64 -2.66 3.99 -9.16
C LYS A 64 -2.02 4.29 -10.52
N ASP A 65 -1.35 5.44 -10.65
CA ASP A 65 -0.70 5.86 -11.89
C ASP A 65 0.70 5.27 -12.06
N ILE A 66 1.20 4.56 -11.04
CA ILE A 66 2.49 3.87 -11.13
C ILE A 66 2.32 2.62 -11.98
N LEU A 67 3.17 2.49 -13.01
CA LEU A 67 3.19 1.33 -13.87
C LEU A 67 3.31 0.04 -13.05
N ASN A 68 2.50 -0.95 -13.40
CA ASN A 68 2.42 -2.25 -12.74
C ASN A 68 1.89 -2.23 -11.30
N PHE A 69 1.29 -1.14 -10.84
CA PHE A 69 0.58 -1.11 -9.56
C PHE A 69 -0.56 -2.14 -9.56
N GLN A 70 -0.59 -2.95 -8.50
CA GLN A 70 -1.62 -3.97 -8.29
C GLN A 70 -2.56 -3.55 -7.17
N GLU A 71 -2.02 -3.26 -5.99
CA GLU A 71 -2.81 -2.91 -4.81
C GLU A 71 -1.95 -2.22 -3.75
N VAL A 72 -2.64 -1.56 -2.82
CA VAL A 72 -2.09 -1.09 -1.55
C VAL A 72 -2.91 -1.66 -0.41
N VAL A 73 -2.25 -2.03 0.69
CA VAL A 73 -2.89 -2.64 1.85
C VAL A 73 -2.37 -1.97 3.11
N VAL A 74 -3.26 -1.36 3.88
CA VAL A 74 -2.97 -0.88 5.23
C VAL A 74 -2.84 -2.10 6.15
N LEU A 75 -1.71 -2.20 6.84
CA LEU A 75 -1.37 -3.29 7.75
C LEU A 75 -1.85 -3.00 9.17
N GLY A 76 -1.83 -1.73 9.58
CA GLY A 76 -2.32 -1.27 10.88
C GLY A 76 -1.85 0.14 11.23
N PHE A 77 -2.14 0.52 12.48
CA PHE A 77 -1.77 1.82 13.04
C PHE A 77 -0.96 1.66 14.32
N ARG A 78 0.06 2.51 14.51
CA ARG A 78 0.91 2.54 15.71
C ARG A 78 0.99 3.92 16.36
N ASN A 79 1.34 3.92 17.63
CA ASN A 79 1.49 5.11 18.47
C ASN A 79 2.80 5.86 18.15
N GLY A 80 2.70 7.16 17.86
CA GLY A 80 3.84 8.01 17.55
C GLY A 80 3.44 9.26 16.76
N SER A 81 2.24 9.81 17.02
CA SER A 81 1.28 10.26 15.98
C SER A 81 0.69 9.04 15.26
N VAL A 82 -0.38 9.16 14.48
CA VAL A 82 -0.94 7.97 13.81
C VAL A 82 0.04 7.51 12.73
N ILE A 83 0.87 6.51 13.06
CA ILE A 83 1.76 5.86 12.12
C ILE A 83 0.94 4.83 11.36
N VAL A 84 0.88 4.95 10.05
CA VAL A 84 0.18 4.03 9.17
C VAL A 84 1.21 3.09 8.55
N ASP A 85 1.14 1.82 8.91
CA ASP A 85 1.92 0.76 8.28
C ASP A 85 1.16 0.30 7.04
N PHE A 86 1.81 0.26 5.87
CA PHE A 86 1.18 -0.23 4.66
C PHE A 86 2.16 -1.01 3.79
N LYS A 87 1.61 -1.82 2.88
CA LYS A 87 2.38 -2.46 1.81
C LYS A 87 1.79 -2.10 0.46
N VAL A 88 2.65 -1.99 -0.53
CA VAL A 88 2.25 -1.75 -1.90
C VAL A 88 2.77 -2.89 -2.78
N VAL A 89 1.91 -3.40 -3.64
CA VAL A 89 2.10 -4.64 -4.39
C VAL A 89 2.15 -4.31 -5.88
N TYR A 90 3.15 -4.85 -6.59
CA TYR A 90 3.37 -4.58 -8.01
C TYR A 90 3.68 -5.84 -8.79
N ARG A 91 3.35 -5.82 -10.08
CA ARG A 91 3.73 -6.86 -11.03
C ARG A 91 5.15 -6.61 -11.53
N LYS A 92 6.00 -7.64 -11.51
CA LYS A 92 7.35 -7.58 -12.07
C LYS A 92 7.28 -7.67 -13.60
N ASP A 93 7.79 -6.67 -14.31
CA ASP A 93 7.96 -6.71 -15.76
C ASP A 93 9.41 -7.11 -16.12
N LYS A 94 9.58 -7.87 -17.21
CA LYS A 94 10.89 -8.38 -17.68
C LYS A 94 11.85 -7.27 -18.13
N ASN A 95 11.32 -6.09 -18.52
CA ASN A 95 12.11 -5.01 -19.12
C ASN A 95 12.32 -3.77 -18.23
N ASN A 96 11.67 -3.65 -17.07
CA ASN A 96 11.82 -2.50 -16.18
C ASN A 96 12.28 -2.94 -14.80
N THR A 97 13.59 -3.03 -14.62
CA THR A 97 14.27 -3.35 -13.36
C THR A 97 14.34 -2.16 -12.40
N LYS A 98 14.00 -0.95 -12.86
CA LYS A 98 13.91 0.22 -11.98
C LYS A 98 12.61 0.13 -11.22
N ILE A 99 12.72 -0.19 -9.93
CA ILE A 99 11.67 0.02 -8.94
C ILE A 99 11.51 1.54 -8.80
N VAL A 100 10.80 2.15 -9.75
CA VAL A 100 10.40 3.56 -9.71
C VAL A 100 9.43 3.79 -8.54
N VAL A 101 8.82 2.73 -8.02
CA VAL A 101 7.88 2.76 -6.90
C VAL A 101 8.45 3.43 -5.65
N ALA A 102 9.53 2.91 -5.07
CA ALA A 102 10.05 3.43 -3.80
C ALA A 102 10.55 4.87 -3.97
N GLU A 103 11.02 5.23 -5.15
CA GLU A 103 11.41 6.61 -5.50
C GLU A 103 10.20 7.52 -5.70
N THR A 104 9.14 7.06 -6.37
CA THR A 104 7.88 7.81 -6.54
C THR A 104 7.13 8.00 -5.22
N VAL A 105 7.10 6.99 -4.35
CA VAL A 105 6.56 7.09 -2.98
C VAL A 105 7.29 8.20 -2.24
N ARG A 106 8.63 8.19 -2.27
CA ARG A 106 9.47 9.23 -1.67
C ARG A 106 9.18 10.60 -2.28
N ASP A 107 9.09 10.69 -3.60
CA ASP A 107 8.92 11.96 -4.29
C ASP A 107 7.54 12.57 -4.06
N GLN A 108 6.47 11.79 -4.10
CA GLN A 108 5.12 12.28 -3.85
C GLN A 108 4.97 12.73 -2.40
N ILE A 109 5.34 11.88 -1.44
CA ILE A 109 5.17 12.20 -0.01
C ILE A 109 6.09 13.35 0.43
N LYS A 110 7.33 13.42 -0.08
CA LYS A 110 8.25 14.54 0.22
C LYS A 110 7.86 15.84 -0.48
N LYS A 111 7.27 15.79 -1.68
CA LYS A 111 6.88 17.02 -2.42
C LYS A 111 5.62 17.66 -1.86
N THR A 112 4.61 16.87 -1.52
CA THR A 112 3.31 17.41 -1.08
C THR A 112 3.26 17.65 0.43
N GLY A 113 4.04 16.91 1.23
CA GLY A 113 3.89 16.87 2.70
C GLY A 113 2.51 16.37 3.14
N LYS A 114 1.75 15.79 2.21
CA LYS A 114 0.34 15.45 2.35
C LYS A 114 0.05 14.12 1.67
N LEU A 115 -0.83 13.36 2.29
CA LEU A 115 -1.41 12.16 1.69
C LEU A 115 -2.92 12.39 1.62
N GLY A 116 -3.36 12.85 0.45
CA GLY A 116 -4.72 13.33 0.26
C GLY A 116 -5.04 14.47 1.23
N ASN A 117 -6.05 14.24 2.08
CA ASN A 117 -6.49 15.20 3.09
C ASN A 117 -5.67 15.18 4.40
N TYR A 118 -4.69 14.27 4.53
CA TYR A 118 -3.89 14.13 5.75
C TYR A 118 -2.54 14.82 5.64
N GLN A 119 -2.18 15.58 6.69
CA GLN A 119 -0.85 16.14 6.86
C GLN A 119 0.12 15.04 7.29
N VAL A 120 1.27 14.95 6.60
CA VAL A 120 2.31 13.98 6.91
C VAL A 120 3.36 14.65 7.81
N LYS A 121 3.54 14.10 9.01
CA LYS A 121 4.55 14.55 9.98
C LYS A 121 5.95 14.07 9.58
N SER A 122 6.06 12.83 9.13
CA SER A 122 7.30 12.26 8.60
C SER A 122 7.00 10.99 7.79
N ALA A 123 7.81 10.74 6.77
CA ALA A 123 7.84 9.46 6.06
C ALA A 123 9.16 8.77 6.41
N VAL A 124 9.09 7.58 6.98
CA VAL A 124 10.27 6.78 7.34
C VAL A 124 10.24 5.55 6.47
N VAL A 125 11.21 5.44 5.57
CA VAL A 125 11.37 4.25 4.71
C VAL A 125 12.53 3.44 5.27
N GLN A 126 12.31 2.16 5.54
CA GLN A 126 13.34 1.22 6.01
C GLN A 126 13.97 0.45 4.84
#